data_AF-A0AAN7EMJ3-F1
#
_entry.id   AF-A0AAN7EMJ3-F1
#
_cell.length_a   1.000
_cell.length_b   1.000
_cell.length_c   1.000
_cell.angle_alpha   90.00
_cell.angle_beta   90.00
_cell.angle_gamma   90.00
#
_symmetry.space_group_name_H-M   'P 1'
#
loop_
_entity.id
_entity.type
_entity.pdbx_description
1 polymer ?
#
loop_
_entity_poly.entity_id
_entity_poly.type
_entity_poly.pdbx_seq_one_letter_code
_entity_poly.pdbx_strand_id
1 'polypeptide(L)'
;MLLFGVVQIVLSQIPEFRNIQWLSILATAMSFTYSSIRLGLGLAKVRGDGYVKGSIGGISTSSAADKVWLVSQALGLGGIAFANPYPLILIEIQDTLRSPPPENQTMKKASTIAIIVTTLFYLSCGGFGYAAFGDDSPGNFLMGFEFFEPHWLVDFANACVVLHLVGGYQIFS
;
A
#
# COMPACT_ATOMS: atom_id res chain seq x y z
N MET A 1 12.18 -10.84 2.72
CA MET A 1 12.85 -10.24 3.91
C MET A 1 14.36 -10.13 3.71
N LEU A 2 15.07 -11.23 3.40
CA LEU A 2 16.53 -11.19 3.15
C LEU A 2 16.94 -10.32 1.95
N LEU A 3 16.29 -10.47 0.79
CA LEU A 3 16.60 -9.66 -0.40
C LEU A 3 16.35 -8.16 -0.16
N PHE A 4 15.27 -7.84 0.55
CA PHE A 4 14.95 -6.48 0.97
C PHE A 4 16.05 -5.91 1.88
N GLY A 5 16.52 -6.70 2.86
CA GLY A 5 17.65 -6.31 3.72
C GLY A 5 18.96 -6.09 2.95
N VAL A 6 19.27 -6.91 1.94
CA VAL A 6 20.46 -6.72 1.09
C VAL A 6 20.36 -5.42 0.28
N VAL A 7 19.21 -5.16 -0.32
CA VAL A 7 18.95 -3.90 -1.04
C VAL A 7 19.05 -2.70 -0.08
N GLN A 8 18.57 -2.84 1.16
CA GLN A 8 18.70 -1.81 2.21
C GLN A 8 20.16 -1.53 2.57
N ILE A 9 21.01 -2.54 2.67
CA ILE A 9 22.45 -2.39 2.97
C ILE A 9 23.19 -1.66 1.85
N VAL A 10 22.82 -1.89 0.59
CA VAL A 10 23.45 -1.22 -0.56
C VAL A 10 23.04 0.24 -0.66
N LEU A 11 21.75 0.54 -0.45
CA LEU A 11 21.22 1.90 -0.54
C LEU A 11 21.69 2.81 0.60
N SER A 12 21.98 2.25 1.78
CA SER A 12 22.52 3.01 2.94
C SER A 12 23.89 3.66 2.70
N GLN A 13 24.56 3.32 1.60
CA GLN A 13 25.86 3.86 1.24
C GLN A 13 25.77 5.17 0.43
N ILE A 14 24.57 5.68 0.11
CA ILE A 14 24.39 6.88 -0.73
C ILE A 14 24.31 8.15 0.15
N PRO A 15 25.20 9.15 -0.01
CA PRO A 15 25.46 10.13 1.06
C PRO A 15 24.56 11.39 1.10
N GLU A 16 23.72 11.69 0.09
CA GLU A 16 23.06 13.01 0.02
C GLU A 16 21.55 12.99 -0.24
N PHE A 17 20.78 13.44 0.76
CA PHE A 17 19.30 13.58 0.76
C PHE A 17 18.74 14.57 -0.27
N ARG A 18 19.50 15.58 -0.67
CA ARG A 18 19.03 16.64 -1.58
C ARG A 18 18.93 16.17 -3.04
N ASN A 19 19.64 15.11 -3.40
CA ASN A 19 19.66 14.54 -4.74
C ASN A 19 18.62 13.40 -4.94
N ILE A 20 17.70 13.21 -3.97
CA ILE A 20 16.80 12.04 -3.89
C ILE A 20 15.31 12.42 -4.07
N GLN A 21 14.95 13.70 -4.24
CA GLN A 21 13.54 14.11 -4.46
C GLN A 21 12.89 13.41 -5.66
N TRP A 22 13.67 13.12 -6.71
CA TRP A 22 13.20 12.37 -7.88
C TRP A 22 12.79 10.95 -7.53
N LEU A 23 13.42 10.33 -6.52
CA LEU A 23 13.08 8.98 -6.05
C LEU A 23 11.73 8.99 -5.33
N SER A 24 11.39 10.05 -4.59
CA SER A 24 10.07 10.20 -3.95
C SER A 24 8.98 10.32 -5.01
N ILE A 25 9.23 11.09 -6.07
CA ILE A 25 8.33 11.22 -7.22
C ILE A 25 8.18 9.88 -7.93
N LEU A 26 9.28 9.19 -8.20
CA LEU A 26 9.27 7.87 -8.83
C LEU A 26 8.51 6.84 -7.98
N ALA A 27 8.79 6.77 -6.68
CA ALA A 27 8.15 5.85 -5.76
C ALA A 27 6.65 6.13 -5.65
N THR A 28 6.24 7.40 -5.67
CA THR A 28 4.83 7.80 -5.73
C THR A 28 4.21 7.31 -7.04
N ALA A 29 4.82 7.57 -8.19
CA ALA A 29 4.33 7.12 -9.50
C ALA A 29 4.19 5.60 -9.56
N MET A 30 5.17 4.85 -9.03
CA MET A 30 5.12 3.39 -8.94
C MET A 30 3.99 2.91 -8.02
N SER A 31 3.73 3.63 -6.91
CA SER A 31 2.62 3.33 -5.99
C SER A 31 1.25 3.43 -6.66
N PHE A 32 1.01 4.55 -7.33
CA PHE A 32 -0.22 4.74 -8.10
C PHE A 32 -0.34 3.69 -9.20
N THR A 33 0.76 3.41 -9.91
CA THR A 33 0.77 2.43 -11.02
C THR A 33 0.37 1.04 -10.56
N TYR A 34 1.07 0.48 -9.56
CA TYR A 34 0.72 -0.87 -9.09
C TYR A 34 -0.68 -0.90 -8.47
N SER A 35 -1.12 0.17 -7.80
CA SER A 35 -2.44 0.21 -7.16
C SER A 35 -3.56 0.24 -8.20
N SER A 36 -3.40 1.04 -9.26
CA SER A 36 -4.31 1.04 -10.41
C SER A 36 -4.35 -0.30 -11.12
N ILE A 37 -3.21 -0.99 -11.29
CA ILE A 37 -3.17 -2.34 -11.87
C ILE A 37 -3.93 -3.33 -10.98
N ARG A 38 -3.71 -3.31 -9.66
CA ARG A 38 -4.45 -4.17 -8.72
C ARG A 38 -5.95 -3.93 -8.81
N LEU A 39 -6.40 -2.67 -8.82
CA LEU A 39 -7.81 -2.33 -9.00
C LEU A 39 -8.38 -2.88 -10.31
N GLY A 40 -7.65 -2.68 -11.42
CA GLY A 40 -8.04 -3.17 -12.73
C GLY A 40 -8.17 -4.69 -12.77
N LEU A 41 -7.20 -5.42 -12.22
CA LEU A 41 -7.22 -6.88 -12.12
C LEU A 41 -8.37 -7.39 -11.25
N GLY A 42 -8.59 -6.77 -10.09
CA GLY A 42 -9.73 -7.10 -9.21
C GLY A 42 -11.07 -6.92 -9.92
N LEU A 43 -11.26 -5.78 -10.59
CA LEU A 43 -12.48 -5.50 -11.35
C LEU A 43 -12.66 -6.46 -12.54
N ALA A 44 -11.59 -6.74 -13.28
CA ALA A 44 -11.60 -7.68 -14.39
C ALA A 44 -11.99 -9.09 -13.93
N LYS A 45 -11.47 -9.54 -12.78
CA LYS A 45 -11.82 -10.83 -12.19
C LYS A 45 -13.30 -10.92 -11.81
N VAL A 46 -13.82 -9.92 -11.10
CA VAL A 46 -15.24 -9.87 -10.70
C VAL A 46 -16.15 -9.89 -11.94
N ARG A 47 -15.79 -9.15 -13.00
CA ARG A 47 -16.53 -9.17 -14.26
C ARG A 47 -16.44 -10.50 -14.99
N GLY A 48 -15.24 -11.10 -15.03
CA GLY A 48 -15.02 -12.38 -15.69
C GLY A 48 -15.73 -13.55 -15.01
N ASP A 49 -15.76 -13.56 -13.67
CA ASP A 49 -16.48 -14.57 -12.90
C ASP A 49 -18.00 -14.35 -12.95
N GLY A 50 -18.46 -13.12 -13.21
CA GLY A 50 -19.88 -12.78 -13.38
C GLY A 50 -20.66 -12.64 -12.07
N TYR A 51 -20.01 -12.85 -10.92
CA TYR A 51 -20.59 -12.66 -9.59
C TYR A 51 -19.51 -12.24 -8.58
N VAL A 52 -19.94 -11.68 -7.44
CA VAL A 52 -19.08 -11.27 -6.33
C VAL A 52 -18.91 -12.45 -5.37
N LYS A 53 -17.66 -12.84 -5.09
CA LYS A 53 -17.35 -13.94 -4.15
C LYS A 53 -17.37 -13.50 -2.69
N GLY A 54 -17.07 -12.23 -2.44
CA GLY A 54 -17.12 -11.66 -1.09
C GLY A 54 -18.53 -11.60 -0.51
N SER A 55 -18.67 -11.96 0.76
CA SER A 55 -19.91 -11.84 1.54
C SER A 55 -19.98 -10.52 2.33
N ILE A 56 -21.18 -9.94 2.47
CA ILE A 56 -21.45 -8.75 3.32
C ILE A 56 -21.04 -9.02 4.77
N GLY A 57 -21.10 -10.27 5.22
CA GLY A 57 -20.68 -10.67 6.55
C GLY A 57 -19.16 -10.61 6.78
N GLY A 58 -18.36 -10.33 5.75
CA GLY A 58 -16.92 -10.54 5.80
C GLY A 58 -16.57 -12.04 5.78
N ILE A 59 -15.31 -12.34 6.08
CA ILE A 59 -14.77 -13.70 5.98
C ILE A 59 -15.51 -14.72 6.86
N SER A 60 -15.69 -15.94 6.33
CA SER A 60 -16.23 -17.06 7.09
C SER A 60 -15.25 -17.49 8.19
N THR A 61 -15.74 -17.64 9.42
CA THR A 61 -14.92 -18.01 10.59
C THR A 61 -15.63 -19.07 11.42
N SER A 62 -14.83 -19.90 12.11
CA SER A 62 -15.33 -20.99 12.98
C SER A 62 -16.06 -20.48 14.22
N SER A 63 -15.70 -19.31 14.73
CA SER A 63 -16.30 -18.73 15.92
C SER A 63 -16.34 -17.19 15.87
N ALA A 64 -17.22 -16.60 16.68
CA ALA A 64 -17.28 -15.14 16.84
C ALA A 64 -15.98 -14.57 17.43
N ALA A 65 -15.29 -15.34 18.29
CA ALA A 65 -14.00 -14.93 18.86
C ALA A 65 -12.92 -14.82 17.78
N ASP A 66 -12.85 -15.78 16.86
CA ASP A 66 -11.92 -15.75 15.72
C ASP A 66 -12.20 -14.55 14.81
N LYS A 67 -13.49 -14.23 14.60
CA LYS A 67 -13.90 -13.07 13.83
C LYS A 67 -13.45 -11.76 14.47
N VAL A 68 -13.67 -11.60 15.77
CA VAL A 68 -13.20 -10.44 16.54
C VAL A 68 -11.68 -10.35 16.46
N TRP A 69 -10.98 -11.48 16.62
CA TRP A 69 -9.52 -11.54 16.53
C TRP A 69 -8.99 -11.08 15.17
N LEU A 70 -9.58 -11.53 14.07
CA LEU A 70 -9.19 -11.14 12.71
C LEU A 70 -9.47 -9.66 12.44
N VAL A 71 -10.60 -9.14 12.92
CA VAL A 71 -10.92 -7.71 12.86
C VAL A 71 -9.92 -6.88 13.68
N SER A 72 -9.55 -7.32 14.88
CA SER A 72 -8.54 -6.66 15.71
C SER A 72 -7.14 -6.66 15.07
N GLN A 73 -6.74 -7.75 14.41
CA GLN A 73 -5.48 -7.81 13.66
C GLN A 73 -5.49 -6.85 12.46
N ALA A 74 -6.60 -6.79 11.72
CA ALA A 74 -6.75 -5.91 10.57
C ALA A 74 -6.73 -4.42 10.97
N LEU A 75 -7.43 -4.05 12.06
CA LEU A 75 -7.53 -2.66 12.51
C LEU A 75 -6.27 -2.18 13.25
N GLY A 76 -5.80 -2.95 14.24
CA GLY A 76 -4.86 -2.46 15.24
C GLY A 76 -3.45 -3.04 15.16
N LEU A 77 -3.32 -4.37 15.15
CA LEU A 77 -2.04 -5.02 15.46
C LEU A 77 -1.13 -5.29 14.25
N GLY A 78 -1.66 -5.32 13.02
CA GLY A 78 -0.83 -5.65 11.85
C GLY A 78 -1.28 -5.10 10.48
N GLY A 79 -2.55 -4.68 10.32
CA GLY A 79 -3.05 -4.17 9.05
C GLY A 79 -2.92 -2.65 8.88
N ILE A 80 -3.95 -1.92 9.28
CA ILE A 80 -4.12 -0.49 8.95
C ILE A 80 -3.11 0.42 9.66
N ALA A 81 -2.83 0.16 10.94
CA ALA A 81 -1.89 0.96 11.72
C ALA A 81 -0.46 0.86 11.15
N PHE A 82 -0.01 -0.36 10.81
CA PHE A 82 1.30 -0.59 10.21
C PHE A 82 1.42 0.00 8.80
N ALA A 83 0.33 0.02 8.03
CA ALA A 83 0.29 0.60 6.69
C ALA A 83 0.38 2.14 6.67
N ASN A 84 0.30 2.81 7.82
CA ASN A 84 0.35 4.27 7.94
C ASN A 84 1.42 4.74 8.95
N PRO A 85 2.73 4.50 8.71
CA PRO A 85 3.78 4.88 9.65
C PRO A 85 4.13 6.37 9.62
N TYR A 86 3.52 7.17 8.73
CA TYR A 86 3.85 8.59 8.57
C TYR A 86 3.76 9.45 9.86
N PRO A 87 2.92 9.15 10.87
CA PRO A 87 2.91 9.93 12.11
C PRO A 87 4.26 9.92 12.85
N LEU A 88 5.09 8.89 12.64
CA LEU A 88 6.40 8.75 13.28
C LEU A 88 7.40 9.82 12.82
N ILE A 89 7.29 10.26 11.55
CA ILE A 89 8.19 11.25 10.94
C ILE A 89 7.51 12.62 10.73
N LEU A 90 6.28 12.78 11.21
CA LEU A 90 5.47 13.96 10.93
C LEU A 90 6.15 15.26 11.41
N ILE A 91 6.73 15.22 12.61
CA ILE A 91 7.41 16.38 13.23
C ILE A 91 8.68 16.73 12.46
N GLU A 92 9.44 15.71 12.03
CA GLU A 92 10.65 15.89 11.22
C GLU A 92 10.32 16.54 9.88
N ILE A 93 9.22 16.11 9.22
CA ILE A 93 8.77 16.76 7.98
C ILE A 93 8.33 18.20 8.24
N GLN A 94 7.59 18.46 9.34
CA GLN A 94 7.15 19.81 9.71
C GLN A 94 8.34 20.77 9.84
N ASP A 95 9.41 20.34 10.52
CA ASP A 95 10.62 21.14 10.76
C ASP A 95 11.36 21.53 9.46
N THR A 96 11.15 20.80 8.36
CA THR A 96 11.75 21.14 7.05
C THR A 96 10.95 22.17 6.24
N LEU A 97 9.71 22.48 6.62
CA LEU A 97 8.86 23.36 5.84
C LEU A 97 9.21 24.83 6.03
N ARG A 98 9.25 25.57 4.92
CA ARG A 98 9.51 27.01 4.96
C ARG A 98 8.23 27.79 5.21
N SER A 99 8.28 28.72 6.14
CA SER A 99 7.24 29.75 6.34
C SER A 99 7.53 30.98 5.45
N PRO A 100 6.50 31.71 4.96
CA PRO A 100 5.04 31.52 5.13
C PRO A 100 4.41 30.63 4.03
N PRO A 101 3.25 29.96 4.28
CA PRO A 101 2.41 29.97 5.49
C PRO A 101 2.96 29.07 6.62
N PRO A 102 2.39 29.11 7.83
CA PRO A 102 2.82 28.27 8.95
C PRO A 102 2.85 26.78 8.60
N GLU A 103 3.91 26.09 9.03
CA GLU A 103 4.21 24.70 8.72
C GLU A 103 3.06 23.75 9.07
N ASN A 104 2.35 24.04 10.17
CA ASN A 104 1.18 23.28 10.60
C ASN A 104 0.01 23.35 9.59
N GLN A 105 -0.18 24.47 8.89
CA GLN A 105 -1.23 24.62 7.88
C GLN A 105 -0.89 23.82 6.62
N THR A 106 0.36 23.95 6.16
CA THR A 106 0.87 23.21 5.01
C THR A 106 0.82 21.70 5.27
N MET A 107 1.31 21.23 6.43
CA MET A 107 1.26 19.81 6.77
C MET A 107 -0.14 19.29 7.01
N LYS A 108 -1.04 20.08 7.60
CA LYS A 108 -2.44 19.66 7.76
C LYS A 108 -3.08 19.41 6.40
N LYS A 109 -2.93 20.34 5.46
CA LYS A 109 -3.45 20.19 4.09
C LYS A 109 -2.84 18.97 3.39
N ALA A 110 -1.52 18.83 3.43
CA ALA A 110 -0.81 17.70 2.82
C ALA A 110 -1.27 16.35 3.42
N SER A 111 -1.32 16.25 4.74
CA SER A 111 -1.74 15.04 5.46
C SER A 111 -3.19 14.68 5.18
N THR A 112 -4.10 15.66 5.14
CA THR A 112 -5.51 15.41 4.79
C THR A 112 -5.64 14.82 3.39
N ILE A 113 -4.95 15.39 2.39
CA ILE A 113 -4.98 14.87 1.02
C ILE A 113 -4.40 13.46 0.98
N ALA A 114 -3.24 13.25 1.61
CA ALA A 114 -2.58 11.94 1.65
C ALA A 114 -3.50 10.87 2.27
N ILE A 115 -4.10 11.12 3.43
CA ILE A 115 -5.01 10.18 4.09
C ILE A 115 -6.21 9.85 3.21
N ILE A 116 -6.83 10.85 2.58
CA ILE A 116 -8.00 10.64 1.70
C ILE A 116 -7.61 9.74 0.53
N VAL A 117 -6.52 10.07 -0.16
CA VAL A 117 -6.06 9.31 -1.33
C VAL A 117 -5.72 7.87 -0.94
N THR A 118 -4.91 7.68 0.11
CA THR A 118 -4.51 6.34 0.57
C THR A 118 -5.72 5.51 1.02
N THR A 119 -6.67 6.13 1.73
CA THR A 119 -7.91 5.45 2.15
C THR A 119 -8.73 4.99 0.95
N LEU A 120 -8.89 5.83 -0.07
CA LEU A 120 -9.63 5.47 -1.29
C LEU A 120 -8.98 4.28 -2.00
N PHE A 121 -7.65 4.29 -2.17
CA PHE A 121 -6.93 3.19 -2.80
C PHE A 121 -6.98 1.91 -1.97
N TYR A 122 -6.79 1.97 -0.66
CA TYR A 122 -6.84 0.79 0.21
C TYR A 122 -8.24 0.18 0.26
N LEU A 123 -9.28 1.01 0.42
CA LEU A 123 -10.66 0.53 0.43
C LEU A 123 -11.05 -0.07 -0.92
N SER A 124 -10.63 0.56 -2.02
CA SER A 124 -10.94 0.06 -3.36
C SER A 124 -10.17 -1.23 -3.67
N CYS A 125 -8.85 -1.29 -3.40
CA CYS A 125 -8.04 -2.48 -3.65
C CYS A 125 -8.47 -3.65 -2.78
N GLY A 126 -8.70 -3.40 -1.48
CA GLY A 126 -9.19 -4.40 -0.55
C GLY A 126 -10.60 -4.87 -0.89
N GLY A 127 -11.49 -3.94 -1.23
CA GLY A 127 -12.88 -4.23 -1.61
C GLY A 127 -12.97 -5.05 -2.89
N PHE A 128 -12.30 -4.64 -3.98
CA PHE A 128 -12.30 -5.41 -5.23
C PHE A 128 -11.54 -6.73 -5.10
N GLY A 129 -10.49 -6.80 -4.26
CA GLY A 129 -9.81 -8.06 -3.95
C GLY A 129 -10.71 -9.05 -3.24
N TYR A 130 -11.37 -8.60 -2.18
CA TYR A 130 -12.34 -9.43 -1.48
C TYR A 130 -13.54 -9.78 -2.35
N ALA A 131 -13.99 -8.89 -3.23
CA ALA A 131 -15.04 -9.21 -4.20
C ALA A 131 -14.60 -10.28 -5.22
N ALA A 132 -13.33 -10.28 -5.62
CA ALA A 132 -12.75 -11.20 -6.61
C ALA A 132 -12.44 -12.60 -6.05
N PHE A 133 -12.03 -12.70 -4.79
CA PHE A 133 -11.54 -13.94 -4.17
C PHE A 133 -12.37 -14.42 -2.97
N GLY A 134 -13.14 -13.55 -2.31
CA GLY A 134 -13.95 -13.92 -1.15
C GLY A 134 -13.09 -14.42 0.01
N ASP A 135 -13.47 -15.55 0.60
CA ASP A 135 -12.74 -16.17 1.72
C ASP A 135 -11.34 -16.65 1.32
N ASP A 136 -11.10 -16.92 0.03
CA ASP A 136 -9.80 -17.34 -0.50
C ASP A 136 -8.89 -16.15 -0.85
N SER A 137 -9.18 -14.96 -0.31
CA SER A 137 -8.37 -13.77 -0.57
C SER A 137 -6.94 -13.95 -0.08
N PRO A 138 -5.92 -13.92 -0.97
CA PRO A 138 -4.55 -14.14 -0.58
C PRO A 138 -3.99 -12.93 0.19
N GLY A 139 -3.10 -13.20 1.17
CA GLY A 139 -2.46 -12.14 1.97
C GLY A 139 -1.64 -11.14 1.14
N ASN A 140 -1.10 -11.58 -0.01
CA ASN A 140 -0.63 -10.68 -1.07
C ASN A 140 -1.59 -10.76 -2.24
N PHE A 141 -2.29 -9.66 -2.51
CA PHE A 141 -3.26 -9.52 -3.60
C PHE A 141 -2.74 -10.06 -4.95
N LEU A 142 -1.48 -9.78 -5.29
CA LEU A 142 -0.91 -10.16 -6.60
C LEU A 142 -0.65 -11.67 -6.73
N MET A 143 -0.55 -12.43 -5.63
CA MET A 143 -0.44 -13.90 -5.70
C MET A 143 -1.74 -14.54 -6.22
N GLY A 144 -2.89 -13.92 -6.00
CA GLY A 144 -4.17 -14.41 -6.54
C GLY A 144 -4.28 -14.29 -8.07
N PHE A 145 -3.34 -13.57 -8.69
CA PHE A 145 -3.28 -13.32 -10.12
C PHE A 145 -2.06 -13.95 -10.79
N GLU A 146 -1.32 -14.84 -10.10
CA GLU A 146 -0.10 -15.46 -10.63
C GLU A 146 -0.33 -16.21 -11.96
N PHE A 147 -1.56 -16.66 -12.22
CA PHE A 147 -1.98 -17.31 -13.47
C PHE A 147 -2.95 -16.47 -14.31
N PHE A 148 -3.06 -15.16 -14.04
CA PHE A 148 -3.98 -14.29 -14.76
C PHE A 148 -3.34 -13.78 -16.05
N GLU A 149 -3.98 -14.04 -17.19
CA GLU A 149 -3.52 -13.48 -18.45
C GLU A 149 -3.94 -12.01 -18.58
N PRO A 150 -3.02 -11.09 -18.92
CA PRO A 150 -1.63 -11.34 -19.29
C PRO A 150 -0.62 -11.29 -18.12
N HIS A 151 0.21 -12.33 -18.00
CA HIS A 151 1.19 -12.52 -16.90
C HIS A 151 2.18 -11.35 -16.74
N TRP A 152 2.60 -10.72 -17.85
CA TRP A 152 3.54 -9.58 -17.81
C TRP A 152 3.03 -8.40 -16.99
N LEU A 153 1.70 -8.22 -16.90
CA LEU A 153 1.10 -7.10 -16.18
C LEU A 153 1.25 -7.30 -14.66
N VAL A 154 1.18 -8.54 -14.21
CA VAL A 154 1.40 -8.94 -12.81
C VAL A 154 2.88 -8.79 -12.45
N ASP A 155 3.77 -9.23 -13.32
CA ASP A 155 5.22 -9.05 -13.14
C ASP A 155 5.62 -7.58 -13.08
N PHE A 156 5.05 -6.77 -13.98
CA PHE A 156 5.25 -5.32 -13.98
C PHE A 156 4.73 -4.67 -12.69
N ALA A 157 3.55 -5.06 -12.21
CA ALA A 157 3.03 -4.57 -10.93
C ALA A 157 3.94 -4.94 -9.75
N ASN A 158 4.48 -6.17 -9.73
CA ASN A 158 5.45 -6.60 -8.74
C ASN A 158 6.75 -5.78 -8.81
N ALA A 159 7.27 -5.50 -10.02
CA ALA A 159 8.42 -4.64 -10.21
C ALA A 159 8.17 -3.21 -9.68
N CYS A 160 6.98 -2.64 -9.96
CA CYS A 160 6.57 -1.36 -9.39
C CYS A 160 6.52 -1.38 -7.86
N VAL A 161 6.06 -2.48 -7.24
CA VAL A 161 6.08 -2.63 -5.77
C VAL A 161 7.52 -2.59 -5.24
N VAL A 162 8.44 -3.32 -5.86
CA VAL A 162 9.86 -3.30 -5.47
C VAL A 162 10.43 -1.88 -5.56
N LEU A 163 10.20 -1.18 -6.67
CA LEU A 163 10.68 0.19 -6.87
C LEU A 163 10.05 1.18 -5.88
N HIS A 164 8.77 1.02 -5.55
CA HIS A 164 8.11 1.82 -4.52
C HIS A 164 8.77 1.61 -3.14
N LEU A 165 9.03 0.35 -2.76
CA LEU A 165 9.68 0.02 -1.50
C LEU A 165 11.11 0.57 -1.40
N VAL A 166 11.84 0.64 -2.51
CA VAL A 166 13.15 1.31 -2.60
C VAL A 166 13.03 2.79 -2.23
N GLY A 167 11.96 3.48 -2.65
CA GLY A 167 11.71 4.87 -2.24
C GLY A 167 11.49 5.04 -0.74
N GLY A 168 10.96 4.01 -0.06
CA GLY A 168 10.81 3.98 1.40
C GLY A 168 12.13 4.06 2.18
N TYR A 169 13.27 3.85 1.52
CA TYR A 169 14.60 4.08 2.09
C TYR A 169 14.75 5.48 2.71
N GLN A 170 14.14 6.50 2.10
CA GLN A 170 14.25 7.90 2.52
C GLN A 170 13.74 8.17 3.95
N ILE A 171 12.92 7.28 4.50
CA ILE A 171 12.20 7.47 5.76
C ILE A 171 12.93 6.81 6.95
N PHE A 172 13.82 5.84 6.70
CA PHE A 172 14.43 5.00 7.75
C PHE A 172 15.95 5.12 7.86
N SER A 173 16.58 6.04 7.12
CA SER A 173 18.01 6.35 7.24
C SER A 173 18.23 7.71 7.88
#